data_AF-C4YUG4-F1
#
_entry.id   AF-C4YUG4-F1
#
_cell.length_a   1.000
_cell.length_b   1.000
_cell.length_c   1.000
_cell.angle_alpha   90.00
_cell.angle_beta   90.00
_cell.angle_gamma   90.00
#
_symmetry.space_group_name_H-M   'P 1'
#
loop_
_entity.id
_entity.type
_entity.pdbx_description
1 polymer ?
#
loop_
_entity_poly.entity_id
_entity_poly.type
_entity_poly.pdbx_seq_one_letter_code
_entity_poly.pdbx_strand_id
1 'polypeptide(L)'
;MECFLEVFDKNRIEALTADREFIGKEWLSWLRTNQIRYVFRVRENGQYISNARGKMVKIQELFRPLAIGSHVSLSQRRIGTKGEIFNVVGIRNKKSELAVLIHSDEIKNPAEIYAQRWQIETMFKAFKSAGFNCEATRQICMEHEVYIISGKISCDHVHMFISYKSQISLSKLVQYLKGSSSRILLQEFAHLRKQFWGNHLWARGYMAVSSGNITDEMIQRYIDEQEGEPVNDDRFLIDSTL
;
A
#
# COMPACT_ATOMS: atom_id res chain seq x y z
N MET A 1 -4.12 15.60 8.32
CA MET A 1 -3.23 16.09 7.24
C MET A 1 -2.43 17.29 7.70
N GLU A 2 -3.00 18.26 8.44
CA GLU A 2 -2.21 19.32 9.10
C GLU A 2 -1.18 18.72 10.07
N CYS A 3 -1.59 17.82 10.96
CA CYS A 3 -0.68 17.05 11.83
C CYS A 3 0.42 16.30 11.04
N PHE A 4 0.11 15.77 9.85
CA PHE A 4 1.10 15.07 9.01
C PHE A 4 2.16 16.03 8.45
N LEU A 5 1.78 17.25 8.07
CA LEU A 5 2.73 18.28 7.63
C LEU A 5 3.53 18.91 8.77
N GLU A 6 3.00 18.89 9.99
CA GLU A 6 3.73 19.31 11.19
C GLU A 6 4.87 18.33 11.53
N VAL A 7 4.66 17.03 11.29
CA VAL A 7 5.65 15.98 11.53
C VAL A 7 6.60 15.81 10.34
N PHE A 8 6.08 15.85 9.11
CA PHE A 8 6.85 15.64 7.88
C PHE A 8 6.91 16.93 7.06
N ASP A 9 8.10 17.54 7.00
CA ASP A 9 8.33 18.68 6.10
C ASP A 9 7.95 18.30 4.66
N LYS A 10 7.03 19.06 4.07
CA LYS A 10 6.57 18.89 2.68
C LYS A 10 7.71 18.81 1.67
N ASN A 11 8.86 19.43 1.95
CA ASN A 11 10.03 19.38 1.07
C ASN A 11 10.72 18.01 1.05
N ARG A 12 10.45 17.16 2.05
CA ARG A 12 10.97 15.78 2.16
C ARG A 12 10.03 14.75 1.53
N ILE A 13 8.85 15.16 1.08
CA ILE A 13 7.85 14.27 0.49
C ILE A 13 8.00 14.32 -1.04
N GLU A 14 8.39 13.20 -1.63
CA GLU A 14 8.51 13.08 -3.08
C GLU A 14 7.14 13.18 -3.77
N ALA A 15 6.19 12.35 -3.32
CA ALA A 15 4.77 12.40 -3.68
C ALA A 15 3.94 11.51 -2.72
N LEU A 16 2.68 11.89 -2.50
CA LEU A 16 1.70 11.04 -1.84
C LEU A 16 1.13 10.02 -2.83
N THR A 17 0.98 8.75 -2.43
CA THR A 17 0.34 7.71 -3.26
C THR A 17 -0.92 7.18 -2.62
N ALA A 18 -1.90 6.72 -3.41
CA ALA A 18 -3.16 6.17 -2.90
C ALA A 18 -3.83 5.23 -3.91
N ASP A 19 -4.61 4.27 -3.42
CA ASP A 19 -5.37 3.31 -4.24
C ASP A 19 -6.88 3.59 -4.15
N ARG A 20 -7.56 3.67 -5.32
CA ARG A 20 -9.01 3.52 -5.64
C ARG A 20 -10.11 4.17 -4.78
N GLU A 21 -9.82 4.59 -3.55
CA GLU A 21 -10.78 4.99 -2.51
C GLU A 21 -10.66 6.47 -2.14
N PHE A 22 -9.55 7.12 -2.48
CA PHE A 22 -9.22 8.46 -2.01
C PHE A 22 -9.24 9.49 -3.14
N ILE A 23 -10.42 9.93 -3.58
CA ILE A 23 -10.53 11.03 -4.55
C ILE A 23 -11.73 11.93 -4.22
N GLY A 24 -11.57 12.80 -3.21
CA GLY A 24 -12.44 13.96 -2.99
C GLY A 24 -11.88 15.20 -3.69
N LYS A 25 -12.73 15.99 -4.35
CA LYS A 25 -12.34 17.25 -5.00
C LYS A 25 -11.66 18.23 -4.04
N GLU A 26 -12.25 18.38 -2.84
CA GLU A 26 -11.72 19.28 -1.81
C GLU A 26 -10.33 18.84 -1.35
N TRP A 27 -10.12 17.53 -1.23
CA TRP A 27 -8.83 16.97 -0.83
C TRP A 27 -7.75 17.18 -1.88
N LEU A 28 -8.04 16.93 -3.16
CA LEU A 28 -7.13 17.25 -4.25
C LEU A 28 -6.83 18.74 -4.34
N SER A 29 -7.83 19.58 -4.10
CA SER A 29 -7.63 21.03 -4.03
C SER A 29 -6.70 21.42 -2.89
N TRP A 30 -6.87 20.82 -1.71
CA TRP A 30 -6.01 21.05 -0.56
C TRP A 30 -4.56 20.62 -0.83
N LEU A 31 -4.34 19.46 -1.47
CA LEU A 31 -3.00 19.01 -1.87
C LEU A 31 -2.32 20.01 -2.82
N ARG A 32 -3.05 20.50 -3.83
CA ARG A 32 -2.54 21.52 -4.75
C ARG A 32 -2.21 22.83 -4.04
N THR A 33 -3.09 23.33 -3.18
CA THR A 33 -2.86 24.57 -2.41
C THR A 33 -1.62 24.45 -1.51
N ASN A 34 -1.38 23.28 -0.92
CA ASN A 34 -0.23 23.04 -0.06
C ASN A 34 1.04 22.59 -0.82
N GLN A 35 0.99 22.54 -2.16
CA GLN A 35 2.08 22.09 -3.03
C GLN A 35 2.56 20.67 -2.72
N ILE A 36 1.64 19.80 -2.31
CA ILE A 36 1.93 18.38 -2.06
C ILE A 36 1.69 17.61 -3.35
N ARG A 37 2.78 17.06 -3.88
CA ARG A 37 2.75 16.22 -5.08
C ARG A 37 2.02 14.91 -4.79
N TYR A 38 1.32 14.38 -5.77
CA TYR A 38 0.57 13.13 -5.63
C TYR A 38 0.60 12.24 -6.87
N VAL A 39 0.41 10.94 -6.66
CA VAL A 39 0.17 9.92 -7.68
C VAL A 39 -0.89 8.93 -7.17
N PHE A 40 -2.13 9.07 -7.63
CA PHE A 40 -3.26 8.28 -7.13
C PHE A 40 -3.84 7.38 -8.20
N ARG A 41 -4.14 6.13 -7.86
CA ARG A 41 -4.85 5.24 -8.76
C ARG A 41 -6.34 5.56 -8.75
N VAL A 42 -6.89 5.77 -9.94
CA VAL A 42 -8.33 5.94 -10.15
C VAL A 42 -9.00 4.59 -10.29
N ARG A 43 -10.25 4.50 -9.84
CA ARG A 43 -11.09 3.33 -10.08
C ARG A 43 -11.39 3.21 -11.58
N GLU A 44 -10.90 2.16 -12.21
CA GLU A 44 -11.02 1.93 -13.65
C GLU A 44 -12.44 1.52 -14.07
N ASN A 45 -13.15 0.80 -13.19
CA ASN A 45 -14.46 0.25 -13.50
C ASN A 45 -15.56 1.31 -13.38
N GLY A 46 -16.30 1.52 -14.46
CA GLY A 46 -17.42 2.47 -14.51
C GLY A 46 -17.02 3.94 -14.67
N GLN A 47 -15.72 4.25 -14.73
CA GLN A 47 -15.25 5.62 -14.94
C GLN A 47 -14.99 5.95 -16.42
N TYR A 48 -15.19 7.23 -16.74
CA TYR A 48 -14.99 7.81 -18.05
C TYR A 48 -13.84 8.81 -18.04
N ILE A 49 -13.15 8.89 -19.17
CA ILE A 49 -12.02 9.77 -19.42
C ILE A 49 -12.17 10.44 -20.79
N SER A 50 -11.77 11.71 -20.92
CA SER A 50 -11.76 12.38 -22.23
C SER A 50 -10.65 11.82 -23.12
N ASN A 51 -10.93 11.51 -24.37
CA ASN A 51 -9.88 11.26 -25.37
C ASN A 51 -9.20 12.57 -25.82
N ALA A 52 -8.24 12.50 -26.74
CA ALA A 52 -7.55 13.67 -27.29
C ALA A 52 -8.48 14.68 -27.99
N ARG A 53 -9.67 14.27 -28.42
CA ARG A 53 -10.70 15.12 -29.03
C ARG A 53 -11.70 15.68 -28.00
N GLY A 54 -11.46 15.45 -26.70
CA GLY A 54 -12.35 15.89 -25.62
C GLY A 54 -13.60 15.03 -25.41
N LYS A 55 -13.83 13.98 -26.21
CA LYS A 55 -14.98 13.08 -26.05
C LYS A 55 -14.75 12.14 -24.87
N MET A 56 -15.73 12.04 -23.97
CA MET A 56 -15.71 11.07 -22.88
C MET A 56 -15.89 9.64 -23.41
N VAL A 57 -14.97 8.75 -23.02
CA VAL A 57 -14.96 7.32 -23.35
C VAL A 57 -14.68 6.52 -22.08
N LYS A 58 -15.00 5.22 -22.06
CA LYS A 58 -14.65 4.38 -20.92
C LYS A 58 -13.13 4.29 -20.79
N ILE A 59 -12.61 4.32 -19.56
CA ILE A 59 -11.17 4.19 -19.30
C ILE A 59 -10.60 2.92 -19.97
N GLN A 60 -11.30 1.79 -19.84
CA GLN A 60 -10.91 0.51 -20.42
C GLN A 60 -10.78 0.57 -21.96
N GLU A 61 -11.65 1.31 -22.62
CA GLU A 61 -11.63 1.49 -24.08
C GLU A 61 -10.45 2.36 -24.51
N LEU A 62 -10.19 3.47 -23.79
CA LEU A 62 -9.09 4.37 -24.10
C LEU A 62 -7.73 3.66 -24.04
N PHE A 63 -7.53 2.82 -23.02
CA PHE A 63 -6.26 2.09 -22.82
C PHE A 63 -6.27 0.68 -23.42
N ARG A 64 -7.29 0.31 -24.21
CA ARG A 64 -7.33 -0.98 -24.92
C ARG A 64 -6.09 -1.24 -25.80
N PRO A 65 -5.51 -0.25 -26.51
CA PRO A 65 -4.31 -0.46 -27.32
C PRO A 65 -3.00 -0.57 -26.52
N LEU A 66 -3.02 -0.29 -25.21
CA LEU A 66 -1.82 -0.27 -24.38
C LEU A 66 -1.22 -1.67 -24.29
N ALA A 67 0.05 -1.83 -24.70
CA ALA A 67 0.74 -3.12 -24.70
C ALA A 67 1.05 -3.63 -23.28
N ILE A 68 1.12 -4.95 -23.12
CA ILE A 68 1.50 -5.60 -21.86
C ILE A 68 2.92 -5.18 -21.46
N GLY A 69 3.12 -4.85 -20.18
CA GLY A 69 4.41 -4.40 -19.66
C GLY A 69 4.77 -2.96 -20.04
N SER A 70 3.84 -2.20 -20.62
CA SER A 70 4.07 -0.82 -21.03
C SER A 70 3.19 0.16 -20.25
N HIS A 71 3.54 1.44 -20.35
CA HIS A 71 2.76 2.54 -19.82
C HIS A 71 2.64 3.66 -20.87
N VAL A 72 1.59 4.48 -20.75
CA VAL A 72 1.39 5.65 -21.60
C VAL A 72 0.93 6.84 -20.76
N SER A 73 1.59 7.98 -20.95
CA SER A 73 1.25 9.24 -20.29
C SER A 73 0.35 10.09 -21.19
N LEU A 74 -0.72 10.60 -20.61
CA LEU A 74 -1.72 11.44 -21.27
C LEU A 74 -1.92 12.70 -20.43
N SER A 75 -1.57 13.85 -20.96
CA SER A 75 -1.77 15.13 -20.29
C SER A 75 -3.21 15.63 -20.47
N GLN A 76 -3.67 16.45 -19.52
CA GLN A 76 -4.90 17.23 -19.62
C GLN A 76 -6.13 16.40 -20.02
N ARG A 77 -6.45 15.39 -19.19
CA ARG A 77 -7.60 14.50 -19.39
C ARG A 77 -8.66 14.77 -18.35
N ARG A 78 -9.91 14.91 -18.79
CA ARG A 78 -11.06 15.00 -17.90
C ARG A 78 -11.41 13.62 -17.38
N ILE A 79 -11.48 13.44 -16.06
CA ILE A 79 -11.90 12.18 -15.43
C ILE A 79 -13.18 12.40 -14.62
N GLY A 80 -14.10 11.43 -14.71
CA GLY A 80 -15.34 11.41 -13.94
C GLY A 80 -16.40 12.38 -14.45
N THR A 81 -17.53 12.44 -13.74
CA THR A 81 -18.74 13.18 -14.15
C THR A 81 -18.62 14.69 -13.95
N LYS A 82 -17.75 15.13 -13.04
CA LYS A 82 -17.52 16.55 -12.74
C LYS A 82 -16.43 17.19 -13.64
N GLY A 83 -15.77 16.41 -14.49
CA GLY A 83 -14.91 16.92 -15.57
C GLY A 83 -13.58 17.55 -15.13
N GLU A 84 -13.04 17.17 -13.97
CA GLU A 84 -11.73 17.68 -13.52
C GLU A 84 -10.60 17.17 -14.42
N ILE A 85 -9.64 18.04 -14.68
CA ILE A 85 -8.54 17.80 -15.60
C ILE A 85 -7.31 17.33 -14.82
N PHE A 86 -6.74 16.21 -15.27
CA PHE A 86 -5.55 15.61 -14.67
C PHE A 86 -4.54 15.20 -15.74
N ASN A 87 -3.27 15.11 -15.35
CA ASN A 87 -2.35 14.24 -16.07
C ASN A 87 -2.58 12.81 -15.62
N VAL A 88 -2.55 11.90 -16.60
CA VAL A 88 -2.95 10.51 -16.43
C VAL A 88 -1.87 9.60 -16.97
N VAL A 89 -1.55 8.55 -16.24
CA VAL A 89 -0.75 7.44 -16.73
C VAL A 89 -1.57 6.16 -16.72
N GLY A 90 -1.65 5.48 -17.86
CA GLY A 90 -2.16 4.12 -17.95
C GLY A 90 -0.99 3.14 -17.93
N ILE A 91 -1.07 2.11 -17.09
CA ILE A 91 -0.06 1.07 -16.94
C ILE A 91 -0.72 -0.28 -17.18
N ARG A 92 -0.13 -1.11 -18.05
CA ARG A 92 -0.55 -2.50 -18.20
C ARG A 92 0.55 -3.42 -17.70
N ASN A 93 0.29 -4.15 -16.63
CA ASN A 93 1.30 -5.03 -16.04
C ASN A 93 1.50 -6.31 -16.87
N LYS A 94 2.43 -7.17 -16.47
CA LYS A 94 2.75 -8.44 -17.15
C LYS A 94 1.58 -9.45 -17.14
N LYS A 95 0.60 -9.29 -16.24
CA LYS A 95 -0.63 -10.10 -16.18
C LYS A 95 -1.78 -9.50 -17.01
N SER A 96 -1.51 -8.46 -17.81
CA SER A 96 -2.50 -7.73 -18.62
C SER A 96 -3.50 -6.89 -17.81
N GLU A 97 -3.25 -6.69 -16.52
CA GLU A 97 -4.10 -5.87 -15.65
C GLU A 97 -3.80 -4.38 -15.89
N LEU A 98 -4.85 -3.57 -15.97
CA LEU A 98 -4.77 -2.13 -16.17
C LEU A 98 -4.80 -1.39 -14.83
N ALA A 99 -3.84 -0.51 -14.60
CA ALA A 99 -3.90 0.52 -13.58
C ALA A 99 -3.88 1.89 -14.25
N VAL A 100 -4.72 2.81 -13.77
CA VAL A 100 -4.75 4.20 -14.27
C VAL A 100 -4.48 5.12 -13.09
N LEU A 101 -3.50 6.00 -13.26
CA LEU A 101 -3.02 6.91 -12.24
C LEU A 101 -3.31 8.35 -12.66
N ILE A 102 -3.75 9.19 -11.73
CA ILE A 102 -3.70 10.64 -11.84
C ILE A 102 -2.50 11.16 -11.06
N HIS A 103 -1.84 12.20 -11.56
CA HIS A 103 -0.67 12.77 -10.88
C HIS A 103 -0.54 14.29 -11.06
N SER A 104 0.27 14.90 -10.20
CA SER A 104 0.67 16.32 -10.30
C SER A 104 1.57 16.58 -11.51
N ASP A 105 1.57 17.81 -12.02
CA ASP A 105 2.29 18.22 -13.24
C ASP A 105 3.81 18.07 -13.11
N GLU A 106 4.34 18.20 -11.89
CA GLU A 106 5.77 18.18 -11.59
C GLU A 106 6.37 16.76 -11.60
N ILE A 107 5.51 15.73 -11.60
CA ILE A 107 5.93 14.33 -11.51
C ILE A 107 6.34 13.82 -12.89
N LYS A 108 7.63 13.52 -13.04
CA LYS A 108 8.22 12.99 -14.29
C LYS A 108 7.90 11.51 -14.52
N ASN A 109 8.05 10.68 -13.48
CA ASN A 109 7.93 9.22 -13.56
C ASN A 109 6.83 8.70 -12.61
N PRO A 110 5.54 9.00 -12.87
CA PRO A 110 4.46 8.63 -11.95
C PRO A 110 4.30 7.11 -11.81
N ALA A 111 4.60 6.34 -12.86
CA ALA A 111 4.56 4.88 -12.82
C ALA A 111 5.61 4.30 -11.84
N GLU A 112 6.82 4.86 -11.81
CA GLU A 112 7.90 4.41 -10.91
C GLU A 112 7.58 4.77 -9.46
N ILE A 113 7.11 6.00 -9.22
CA ILE A 113 6.70 6.45 -7.88
C ILE A 113 5.56 5.57 -7.34
N TYR A 114 4.53 5.36 -8.15
CA TYR A 114 3.43 4.49 -7.74
C TYR A 114 3.85 3.04 -7.56
N ALA A 115 4.83 2.55 -8.34
CA ALA A 115 5.39 1.21 -8.13
C ALA A 115 6.08 1.07 -6.77
N GLN A 116 6.55 2.15 -6.13
CA GLN A 116 7.06 2.08 -4.75
C GLN A 116 5.97 1.66 -3.75
N ARG A 117 4.70 1.93 -4.04
CA ARG A 117 3.56 1.42 -3.26
C ARG A 117 3.54 -0.11 -3.20
N TRP A 118 4.07 -0.79 -4.22
CA TRP A 118 4.21 -2.25 -4.21
C TRP A 118 5.07 -2.76 -3.04
N GLN A 119 5.96 -1.92 -2.48
CA GLN A 119 6.73 -2.29 -1.29
C GLN A 119 5.83 -2.52 -0.08
N ILE A 120 4.79 -1.69 0.11
CA ILE A 120 3.80 -1.84 1.18
C ILE A 120 3.03 -3.15 0.98
N GLU A 121 2.51 -3.39 -0.23
CA GLU A 121 1.83 -4.64 -0.54
C GLU A 121 2.73 -5.87 -0.39
N THR A 122 3.99 -5.77 -0.79
CA THR A 122 4.96 -6.87 -0.70
C THR A 122 5.37 -7.12 0.75
N MET A 123 5.48 -6.07 1.55
CA MET A 123 5.73 -6.17 2.99
C MET A 123 4.56 -6.89 3.67
N PHE A 124 3.31 -6.51 3.36
CA PHE A 124 2.14 -7.23 3.87
C PHE A 124 1.99 -8.63 3.30
N LYS A 125 2.29 -8.88 2.02
CA LYS A 125 2.36 -10.25 1.48
C LYS A 125 3.42 -11.05 2.23
N ALA A 126 4.58 -10.49 2.51
CA ALA A 126 5.58 -11.13 3.34
C ALA A 126 5.06 -11.40 4.75
N PHE A 127 4.25 -10.51 5.32
CA PHE A 127 3.59 -10.76 6.60
C PHE A 127 2.31 -11.59 6.53
N LYS A 128 1.70 -11.89 5.38
CA LYS A 128 0.40 -12.60 5.33
C LYS A 128 0.48 -13.93 4.58
N SER A 129 1.14 -13.95 3.42
CA SER A 129 1.03 -15.04 2.45
C SER A 129 2.35 -15.58 1.93
N ALA A 130 3.48 -14.87 2.09
CA ALA A 130 4.81 -15.27 1.62
C ALA A 130 5.79 -15.55 2.77
N GLY A 131 5.69 -14.85 3.90
CA GLY A 131 6.40 -15.20 5.15
C GLY A 131 5.59 -16.06 6.11
N PHE A 132 4.27 -16.14 5.88
CA PHE A 132 3.37 -17.14 6.45
C PHE A 132 2.87 -18.13 5.38
N ASN A 133 3.55 -18.25 4.23
CA ASN A 133 3.22 -19.32 3.30
C ASN A 133 3.55 -20.68 3.94
N CYS A 134 2.56 -21.21 4.65
CA CYS A 134 2.57 -22.50 5.31
C CYS A 134 2.79 -23.66 4.32
N GLU A 135 2.67 -23.45 3.01
CA GLU A 135 2.92 -24.48 2.00
C GLU A 135 4.38 -24.57 1.55
N ALA A 136 5.13 -23.47 1.57
CA ALA A 136 6.51 -23.46 1.04
C ALA A 136 7.58 -23.84 2.08
N THR A 137 7.25 -23.81 3.38
CA THR A 137 8.19 -24.11 4.47
C THR A 137 7.66 -25.26 5.31
N ARG A 138 7.77 -26.46 4.76
CA ARG A 138 7.19 -27.74 5.21
C ARG A 138 7.66 -28.26 6.58
N GLN A 139 8.23 -27.42 7.46
CA GLN A 139 8.81 -27.88 8.73
C GLN A 139 8.45 -27.04 9.98
N ILE A 140 7.85 -25.85 9.87
CA ILE A 140 7.58 -25.00 11.07
C ILE A 140 6.15 -24.45 11.13
N CYS A 141 5.42 -24.36 10.01
CA CYS A 141 4.16 -23.60 9.95
C CYS A 141 2.86 -24.43 10.02
N MET A 142 2.92 -25.76 10.21
CA MET A 142 1.70 -26.54 10.50
C MET A 142 1.23 -26.42 11.96
N GLU A 143 2.00 -25.81 12.88
CA GLU A 143 1.76 -25.93 14.34
C GLU A 143 1.40 -24.64 15.10
N HIS A 144 1.31 -23.46 14.47
CA HIS A 144 1.40 -22.20 15.24
C HIS A 144 0.19 -21.25 15.29
N GLU A 145 -0.91 -21.48 14.55
CA GLU A 145 -2.18 -20.72 14.73
C GLU A 145 -2.00 -19.21 15.01
N VAL A 146 -1.16 -18.55 14.22
CA VAL A 146 -0.94 -17.10 14.33
C VAL A 146 -1.82 -16.42 13.29
N TYR A 147 -2.70 -15.55 13.75
CA TYR A 147 -3.62 -14.77 12.94
C TYR A 147 -3.26 -13.29 13.03
N ILE A 148 -2.99 -12.64 11.91
CA ILE A 148 -2.89 -11.18 11.85
C ILE A 148 -4.30 -10.63 11.72
N ILE A 149 -4.77 -9.98 12.79
CA ILE A 149 -6.11 -9.39 12.88
C ILE A 149 -6.14 -8.03 12.17
N SER A 150 -5.11 -7.20 12.40
CA SER A 150 -4.98 -5.88 11.78
C SER A 150 -3.51 -5.48 11.69
N GLY A 151 -3.18 -4.54 10.79
CA GLY A 151 -1.83 -4.01 10.69
C GLY A 151 -1.76 -2.70 9.93
N LYS A 152 -0.74 -1.90 10.27
CA LYS A 152 -0.48 -0.58 9.73
C LYS A 152 1.02 -0.43 9.46
N ILE A 153 1.37 0.03 8.27
CA ILE A 153 2.77 0.31 7.91
C ILE A 153 3.00 1.81 7.94
N SER A 154 4.02 2.21 8.69
CA SER A 154 4.61 3.54 8.71
C SER A 154 5.91 3.55 7.90
N CYS A 155 6.50 4.73 7.70
CA CYS A 155 7.72 4.86 6.91
C CYS A 155 8.95 4.15 7.53
N ASP A 156 8.93 3.91 8.84
CA ASP A 156 10.07 3.39 9.61
C ASP A 156 9.69 2.27 10.61
N HIS A 157 8.41 1.94 10.76
CA HIS A 157 7.93 0.88 11.65
C HIS A 157 6.61 0.25 11.16
N VAL A 158 6.23 -0.86 11.78
CA VAL A 158 4.98 -1.59 11.48
C VAL A 158 4.27 -1.92 12.79
N HIS A 159 2.98 -1.59 12.84
CA HIS A 159 2.07 -2.04 13.89
C HIS A 159 1.31 -3.26 13.40
N MET A 160 1.22 -4.29 14.24
CA MET A 160 0.44 -5.50 13.97
C MET A 160 -0.33 -5.88 15.21
N PHE A 161 -1.64 -6.13 15.04
CA PHE A 161 -2.44 -6.84 16.02
C PHE A 161 -2.56 -8.30 15.59
N ILE A 162 -2.09 -9.18 16.46
CA ILE A 162 -1.97 -10.61 16.18
C ILE A 162 -2.60 -11.42 17.30
N SER A 163 -3.34 -12.47 16.94
CA SER A 163 -3.70 -13.56 17.83
C SER A 163 -2.74 -14.72 17.59
N TYR A 164 -2.29 -15.37 18.65
CA TYR A 164 -1.40 -16.53 18.56
C TYR A 164 -1.52 -17.41 19.81
N LYS A 165 -1.19 -18.70 19.67
CA LYS A 165 -1.14 -19.63 20.80
C LYS A 165 -0.07 -19.21 21.82
N SER A 166 -0.44 -19.17 23.11
CA SER A 166 0.44 -18.78 24.23
C SER A 166 1.69 -19.65 24.39
N GLN A 167 1.69 -20.86 23.83
CA GLN A 167 2.85 -21.77 23.80
C GLN A 167 4.00 -21.27 22.92
N ILE A 168 3.73 -20.31 22.03
CA ILE A 168 4.73 -19.74 21.15
C ILE A 168 5.44 -18.62 21.89
N SER A 169 6.77 -18.71 21.93
CA SER A 169 7.58 -17.60 22.43
C SER A 169 7.40 -16.39 21.52
N LEU A 170 6.92 -15.29 22.09
CA LEU A 170 6.72 -14.04 21.36
C LEU A 170 8.00 -13.54 20.68
N SER A 171 9.16 -13.71 21.31
CA SER A 171 10.44 -13.31 20.71
C SER A 171 10.78 -14.14 19.48
N LYS A 172 10.49 -15.44 19.50
CA LYS A 172 10.63 -16.31 18.31
C LYS A 172 9.66 -15.89 17.21
N LEU A 173 8.40 -15.65 17.55
CA LEU A 173 7.39 -15.19 16.58
C LEU A 173 7.85 -13.89 15.89
N VAL A 174 8.28 -12.90 16.66
CA VAL A 174 8.78 -11.63 16.12
C VAL A 174 10.06 -11.82 15.30
N GLN A 175 10.95 -12.73 15.71
CA GLN A 175 12.14 -13.09 14.92
C GLN A 175 11.75 -13.64 13.55
N TYR A 176 10.77 -14.54 13.48
CA TYR A 176 10.27 -15.09 12.22
C TYR A 176 9.62 -14.01 11.34
N LEU A 177 8.74 -13.18 11.92
CA LEU A 177 8.11 -12.07 11.22
C LEU A 177 9.14 -11.16 10.54
N LYS A 178 10.13 -10.71 11.31
CA LYS A 178 11.19 -9.81 10.84
C LYS A 178 12.11 -10.49 9.82
N GLY A 179 12.47 -11.75 10.05
CA GLY A 179 13.33 -12.52 9.17
C GLY A 179 12.69 -12.78 7.79
N SER A 180 11.45 -13.27 7.78
CA SER A 180 10.72 -13.57 6.55
C SER A 180 10.43 -12.31 5.73
N SER A 181 9.96 -11.24 6.38
CA SER A 181 9.72 -9.95 5.72
C SER A 181 11.00 -9.33 5.15
N SER A 182 12.09 -9.32 5.92
CA SER A 182 13.40 -8.86 5.43
C SER A 182 13.83 -9.65 4.19
N ARG A 183 13.76 -10.98 4.24
CA ARG A 183 14.14 -11.83 3.11
C ARG A 183 13.34 -11.51 1.85
N ILE A 184 12.02 -11.45 1.95
CA ILE A 184 11.15 -11.25 0.78
C ILE A 184 11.35 -9.85 0.18
N LEU A 185 11.39 -8.82 1.03
CA LEU A 185 11.59 -7.44 0.57
C LEU A 185 12.95 -7.23 -0.10
N LEU A 186 14.02 -7.79 0.46
CA LEU A 186 15.36 -7.63 -0.10
C LEU A 186 15.60 -8.50 -1.35
N GLN A 187 14.81 -9.56 -1.53
CA GLN A 187 14.77 -10.33 -2.78
C GLN A 187 14.05 -9.56 -3.89
N GLU A 188 12.88 -9.00 -3.58
CA GLU A 188 12.04 -8.27 -4.54
C GLU A 188 12.65 -6.91 -4.93
N PHE A 189 13.20 -6.18 -3.97
CA PHE A 189 13.63 -4.80 -4.17
C PHE A 189 15.14 -4.64 -4.08
N ALA A 190 15.79 -4.59 -5.24
CA ALA A 190 17.25 -4.45 -5.34
C ALA A 190 17.79 -3.17 -4.67
N HIS A 191 17.02 -2.08 -4.64
CA HIS A 191 17.42 -0.83 -3.97
C HIS A 191 17.43 -0.98 -2.44
N LEU A 192 16.44 -1.67 -1.86
CA LEU A 192 16.44 -2.00 -0.42
C LEU A 192 17.62 -2.88 -0.04
N ARG A 193 17.96 -3.88 -0.87
CA ARG A 193 19.16 -4.72 -0.65
C ARG A 193 20.47 -3.93 -0.65
N LYS A 194 20.57 -2.87 -1.45
CA LYS A 194 21.73 -1.98 -1.46
C LYS A 194 21.79 -1.10 -0.20
N GLN A 195 20.63 -0.61 0.26
CA GLN A 195 20.52 0.26 1.43
C GLN A 195 20.72 -0.51 2.76
N PHE A 196 20.11 -1.69 2.88
CA PHE A 196 20.13 -2.53 4.08
C PHE A 196 21.09 -3.71 3.91
N TRP A 197 22.39 -3.40 3.91
CA TRP A 197 23.44 -4.42 3.77
C TRP A 197 23.40 -5.44 4.92
N GLY A 198 23.75 -6.70 4.64
CA GLY A 198 23.72 -7.78 5.62
C GLY A 198 22.31 -8.29 5.99
N ASN A 199 21.28 -7.94 5.22
CA ASN A 199 19.88 -8.29 5.48
C ASN A 199 19.28 -7.68 6.77
N HIS A 200 19.84 -6.56 7.23
CA HIS A 200 19.39 -5.85 8.42
C HIS A 200 18.32 -4.80 8.10
N LEU A 201 17.16 -5.24 7.61
CA LEU A 201 16.01 -4.35 7.36
C LEU A 201 15.42 -3.80 8.68
N TRP A 202 15.31 -4.65 9.70
CA TRP A 202 14.67 -4.29 10.97
C TRP A 202 15.69 -4.02 12.07
N ALA A 203 15.34 -3.09 12.98
CA ALA A 203 16.06 -2.92 14.25
C ALA A 203 16.08 -4.23 15.06
N ARG A 204 17.01 -4.40 16.01
CA ARG A 204 17.08 -5.63 16.83
C ARG A 204 15.87 -5.81 17.75
N GLY A 205 15.39 -4.71 18.36
CA GLY A 205 14.27 -4.71 19.30
C GLY A 205 12.90 -4.85 18.67
N TYR A 206 11.88 -5.00 19.51
CA TYR A 206 10.47 -4.89 19.19
C TYR A 206 9.70 -4.43 20.42
N MET A 207 8.52 -3.85 20.23
CA MET A 207 7.56 -3.56 21.30
C MET A 207 6.39 -4.52 21.18
N ALA A 208 5.91 -5.04 22.32
CA ALA A 208 4.70 -5.82 22.37
C ALA A 208 3.92 -5.51 23.63
N VAL A 209 2.61 -5.39 23.48
CA VAL A 209 1.66 -5.08 24.55
C VAL A 209 0.52 -6.09 24.42
N SER A 210 0.16 -6.77 25.50
CA SER A 210 -1.00 -7.68 25.50
C SER A 210 -2.29 -6.87 25.52
N SER A 211 -3.30 -7.34 24.79
CA SER A 211 -4.62 -6.70 24.73
C SER A 211 -5.39 -6.72 26.05
N GLY A 212 -5.21 -7.70 26.94
CA GLY A 212 -5.89 -7.73 28.24
C GLY A 212 -7.43 -7.61 28.13
N ASN A 213 -8.08 -6.90 29.06
CA ASN A 213 -9.52 -6.60 29.04
C ASN A 213 -9.93 -5.53 28.00
N ILE A 214 -9.03 -5.16 27.11
CA ILE A 214 -9.30 -4.17 26.07
C ILE A 214 -10.02 -4.89 24.94
N THR A 215 -11.20 -4.40 24.56
CA THR A 215 -12.01 -5.03 23.53
C THR A 215 -11.35 -4.89 22.16
N ASP A 216 -11.70 -5.78 21.22
CA ASP A 216 -11.18 -5.72 19.85
C ASP A 216 -11.43 -4.35 19.20
N GLU A 217 -12.55 -3.69 19.52
CA GLU A 217 -12.87 -2.34 19.04
C GLU A 217 -11.87 -1.29 19.53
N MET A 218 -11.42 -1.39 20.78
CA MET A 218 -10.46 -0.44 21.35
C MET A 218 -9.06 -0.63 20.75
N ILE A 219 -8.68 -1.86 20.39
CA ILE A 219 -7.38 -2.15 19.76
C ILE A 219 -7.40 -1.75 18.29
N GLN A 220 -8.50 -2.01 17.59
CA GLN A 220 -8.69 -1.50 16.23
C GLN A 220 -8.63 0.02 16.24
N ARG A 221 -9.33 0.69 17.16
CA ARG A 221 -9.25 2.14 17.31
C ARG A 221 -7.81 2.61 17.59
N TYR A 222 -7.07 1.92 18.47
CA TYR A 222 -5.68 2.25 18.74
C TYR A 222 -4.79 2.14 17.48
N ILE A 223 -4.98 1.10 16.66
CA ILE A 223 -4.24 0.92 15.39
C ILE A 223 -4.67 1.98 14.37
N ASP A 224 -5.95 2.27 14.27
CA ASP A 224 -6.50 3.28 13.39
C ASP A 224 -5.95 4.67 13.74
N GLU A 225 -5.75 4.94 15.04
CA GLU A 225 -5.13 6.16 15.58
C GLU A 225 -3.62 6.27 15.35
N GLN A 226 -2.89 5.16 15.13
CA GLN A 226 -1.45 5.23 14.81
C GLN A 226 -1.21 5.90 13.46
N GLU A 227 -0.02 6.44 13.18
CA GLU A 227 0.31 6.90 11.83
C GLU A 227 0.51 5.72 10.85
N GLY A 228 0.39 5.97 9.55
CA GLY A 228 0.58 4.96 8.49
C GLY A 228 -0.69 4.65 7.69
N GLU A 229 -0.58 3.73 6.74
CA GLU A 229 -1.73 3.34 5.90
C GLU A 229 -2.46 2.11 6.49
N PRO A 230 -3.79 2.20 6.74
CA PRO A 230 -4.58 1.04 7.10
C PRO A 230 -4.68 0.09 5.92
N VAL A 231 -4.80 -1.21 6.20
CA VAL A 231 -4.96 -2.23 5.15
C VAL A 231 -6.28 -2.94 5.32
N ASN A 232 -7.22 -2.61 4.43
CA ASN A 232 -8.46 -3.33 4.29
C ASN A 232 -8.26 -4.43 3.23
N ASP A 233 -8.32 -5.70 3.64
CA ASP A 233 -8.32 -6.84 2.71
C ASP A 233 -9.59 -7.64 2.96
N ASP A 234 -10.56 -7.52 2.06
CA ASP A 234 -11.88 -8.18 2.11
C ASP A 234 -11.80 -9.73 2.13
N ARG A 235 -10.59 -10.31 2.06
CA ARG A 235 -10.35 -11.75 2.20
C ARG A 235 -10.22 -12.22 3.66
N PHE A 236 -10.41 -11.31 4.62
CA PHE A 236 -10.45 -11.60 6.05
C PHE A 236 -11.90 -11.54 6.53
N LEU A 237 -12.66 -12.60 6.30
CA LEU A 237 -13.88 -12.82 7.07
C LEU A 237 -13.48 -13.23 8.48
N ILE A 238 -13.81 -12.39 9.46
CA ILE A 238 -13.81 -12.76 10.87
C ILE A 238 -14.88 -13.83 11.01
N ASP A 239 -14.49 -15.07 11.30
CA ASP A 239 -15.44 -16.03 11.83
C ASP A 239 -15.78 -15.58 13.24
N SER A 240 -16.95 -14.96 13.41
CA SER A 240 -17.45 -14.44 14.69
C SER A 240 -17.88 -15.57 15.65
N THR A 241 -17.35 -16.78 15.49
CA THR A 241 -17.74 -17.98 16.23
C THR A 241 -16.53 -18.63 16.89
N LEU A 242 -15.89 -17.90 17.82
CA LEU A 242 -15.04 -18.46 18.88
C LEU A 242 -15.26 -17.71 20.19
#